data_AF-A0A367QQ24-F1
#
_entry.id   AF-A0A367QQ24-F1
#
_cell.length_a   1.000
_cell.length_b   1.000
_cell.length_c   1.000
_cell.angle_alpha   90.00
_cell.angle_beta   90.00
_cell.angle_gamma   90.00
#
_symmetry.space_group_name_H-M   'P 1'
#
loop_
_entity.id
_entity.type
_entity.pdbx_description
1 polymer ?
#
loop_
_entity_poly.entity_id
_entity_poly.type
_entity_poly.pdbx_seq_one_letter_code
_entity_poly.pdbx_strand_id
1 'polypeptide(L)'
;MFSKPRQIKKYRRKGRNFIAANKIKPEQWQISNREAKQALKTKGYQIKQIKKIHCLKHQVCISYWDTAGNICSSFFSYRIFGRWQQEVENLIYTCETLKEWAKVNYVMKYELAYYSYPSEIEDALCAALENRLHVLKGTLQQAVYQKFY
;
A
#
# COMPACT_ATOMS: atom_id res chain seq x y z
N MET A 1 -38.15 2.12 5.59
CA MET A 1 -36.83 2.42 4.98
C MET A 1 -35.97 1.16 5.03
N PHE A 2 -35.78 0.48 3.90
CA PHE A 2 -34.96 -0.73 3.86
C PHE A 2 -33.48 -0.33 3.94
N SER A 3 -32.86 -0.62 5.08
CA SER A 3 -31.42 -0.54 5.28
C SER A 3 -30.73 -1.35 4.18
N LYS A 4 -29.90 -0.71 3.34
CA LYS A 4 -29.12 -1.41 2.31
C LYS A 4 -28.40 -2.60 2.97
N PRO A 5 -28.50 -3.83 2.43
CA PRO A 5 -27.81 -4.97 3.00
C PRO A 5 -26.30 -4.66 3.05
N ARG A 6 -25.69 -4.85 4.23
CA ARG A 6 -24.25 -4.72 4.39
C ARG A 6 -23.60 -5.64 3.35
N GLN A 7 -22.86 -5.06 2.40
CA GLN A 7 -22.06 -5.86 1.48
C GLN A 7 -21.19 -6.80 2.32
N ILE A 8 -21.48 -8.10 2.23
CA ILE A 8 -20.69 -9.13 2.89
C ILE A 8 -19.30 -9.01 2.29
N LYS A 9 -18.34 -8.51 3.08
CA LYS A 9 -16.94 -8.40 2.67
C LYS A 9 -16.52 -9.79 2.18
N LYS A 10 -16.24 -9.91 0.88
CA LYS A 10 -15.73 -11.16 0.28
C LYS A 10 -14.64 -11.71 1.19
N TYR A 11 -14.80 -12.97 1.62
CA TYR A 11 -13.86 -13.66 2.48
C TYR A 11 -12.43 -13.41 2.00
N ARG A 12 -11.63 -12.70 2.81
CA ARG A 12 -10.23 -12.40 2.50
C ARG A 12 -9.45 -13.70 2.55
N ARG A 13 -9.10 -14.25 1.39
CA ARG A 13 -8.14 -15.36 1.32
C ARG A 13 -6.87 -14.91 2.04
N LYS A 14 -6.52 -15.60 3.14
CA LYS A 14 -5.30 -15.35 3.91
C LYS A 14 -4.09 -15.41 2.96
N GLY A 15 -3.14 -14.49 3.15
CA GLY A 15 -1.80 -14.62 2.56
C GLY A 15 -1.51 -13.88 1.25
N ARG A 16 -2.42 -13.07 0.70
CA ARG A 16 -2.21 -12.37 -0.60
C ARG A 16 -2.11 -10.86 -0.45
N ASN A 17 -1.16 -10.39 0.36
CA ASN A 17 -0.84 -8.98 0.51
C ASN A 17 0.68 -8.84 0.74
N PHE A 18 1.26 -7.65 0.50
CA PHE A 18 2.73 -7.49 0.56
C PHE A 18 3.32 -7.75 1.95
N ILE A 19 2.53 -7.55 3.00
CA ILE A 19 2.93 -7.83 4.39
C ILE A 19 3.00 -9.33 4.65
N ALA A 20 1.98 -10.08 4.23
CA ALA A 20 1.89 -11.52 4.40
C ALA A 20 2.92 -12.25 3.53
N ALA A 21 3.27 -11.68 2.37
CA ALA A 21 4.36 -12.16 1.53
C ALA A 21 5.75 -11.77 2.06
N ASN A 22 5.83 -11.11 3.23
CA ASN A 22 7.07 -10.64 3.86
C ASN A 22 7.92 -9.73 2.95
N LYS A 23 7.26 -9.02 2.02
CA LYS A 23 7.91 -8.10 1.09
C LYS A 23 7.98 -6.68 1.63
N ILE A 24 7.01 -6.29 2.44
CA ILE A 24 6.98 -5.01 3.15
C ILE A 24 6.74 -5.31 4.62
N LYS A 25 7.58 -4.78 5.51
CA LYS A 25 7.51 -4.96 6.97
C LYS A 25 7.19 -3.64 7.67
N PRO A 26 5.94 -3.17 7.56
CA PRO A 26 5.59 -1.86 8.09
C PRO A 26 5.61 -1.80 9.63
N GLU A 27 5.59 -2.94 10.31
CA GLU A 27 5.77 -3.02 11.77
C GLU A 27 7.13 -2.51 12.25
N GLN A 28 8.12 -2.46 11.34
CA GLN A 28 9.47 -1.95 11.63
C GLN A 28 9.60 -0.45 11.34
N TRP A 29 8.55 0.18 10.81
CA TRP A 29 8.59 1.60 10.47
C TRP A 29 8.49 2.47 11.73
N GLN A 30 9.42 3.42 11.83
CA GLN A 30 9.34 4.52 12.79
C GLN A 30 8.46 5.63 12.21
N ILE A 31 7.15 5.43 12.29
CA ILE A 31 6.16 6.41 11.80
C ILE A 31 6.24 7.66 12.67
N SER A 32 6.53 8.79 12.04
CA SER A 32 6.61 10.06 12.76
C SER A 32 5.22 10.63 13.06
N ASN A 33 5.12 11.47 14.10
CA ASN A 33 3.87 12.18 14.41
C ASN A 33 3.38 13.05 13.24
N ARG A 34 4.31 13.64 12.47
CA ARG A 34 3.98 14.44 11.28
C ARG A 34 3.35 13.57 10.19
N GLU A 35 3.96 12.43 9.91
CA GLU A 35 3.49 11.48 8.91
C GLU A 35 2.11 10.93 9.28
N ALA A 36 1.92 10.49 10.53
CA ALA A 36 0.63 10.04 11.03
C ALA A 36 -0.46 11.12 10.96
N LYS A 37 -0.14 12.36 11.33
CA LYS A 37 -1.08 13.49 11.24
C LYS A 37 -1.48 13.76 9.79
N GLN A 38 -0.54 13.72 8.85
CA GLN A 38 -0.82 13.92 7.43
C GLN A 38 -1.71 12.80 6.88
N ALA A 39 -1.36 11.54 7.13
CA ALA A 39 -2.11 10.38 6.67
C ALA A 39 -3.57 10.41 7.14
N LEU A 40 -3.78 10.77 8.42
CA LEU A 40 -5.11 10.86 8.97
C LEU A 40 -5.92 12.07 8.46
N LYS A 41 -5.27 13.22 8.24
CA LYS A 41 -5.91 14.37 7.58
C LYS A 41 -6.38 14.02 6.17
N THR A 42 -5.56 13.33 5.37
CA THR A 42 -5.94 12.86 4.04
C THR A 42 -7.13 11.89 4.09
N LYS A 43 -7.27 11.12 5.17
CA LYS A 43 -8.44 10.27 5.42
C LYS A 43 -9.70 11.02 5.89
N GLY A 44 -9.62 12.33 6.13
CA GLY A 44 -10.73 13.17 6.56
C GLY A 44 -10.84 13.37 8.08
N TYR A 45 -9.84 12.97 8.87
CA TYR A 45 -9.85 13.17 10.32
C TYR A 45 -9.36 14.57 10.71
N GLN A 46 -10.10 15.22 11.61
CA GLN A 46 -9.72 16.51 12.19
C GLN A 46 -8.84 16.30 13.42
N ILE A 47 -7.53 16.53 13.26
CA ILE A 47 -6.54 16.19 14.28
C ILE A 47 -5.77 17.41 14.74
N LYS A 48 -5.82 17.62 16.06
CA LYS A 48 -4.97 18.59 16.75
C LYS A 48 -3.57 18.03 16.93
N GLN A 49 -3.44 16.86 17.57
CA GLN A 49 -2.15 16.29 17.96
C GLN A 49 -2.17 14.76 18.00
N ILE A 50 -1.06 14.13 17.57
CA ILE A 50 -0.84 12.69 17.77
C ILE A 50 -0.26 12.46 19.17
N LYS A 51 -0.87 11.53 19.91
CA LYS A 51 -0.45 11.17 21.28
C LYS A 51 0.45 9.95 21.29
N LYS A 52 0.07 8.90 20.57
CA LYS A 52 0.80 7.63 20.54
C LYS A 52 0.59 6.92 19.22
N ILE A 53 1.64 6.28 18.73
CA ILE A 53 1.62 5.42 17.55
C ILE A 53 2.16 4.05 17.99
N HIS A 54 1.46 2.99 17.62
CA HIS A 54 1.91 1.62 17.85
C HIS A 54 1.75 0.78 16.58
N CYS A 55 2.88 0.44 15.97
CA CYS A 55 2.95 -0.36 14.76
C CYS A 55 2.74 -1.85 15.11
N LEU A 56 1.68 -2.44 14.56
CA LEU A 56 1.42 -3.88 14.63
C LEU A 56 1.73 -4.53 13.28
N LYS A 57 1.75 -5.86 13.22
CA LYS A 57 2.10 -6.59 11.99
C LYS A 57 1.28 -6.16 10.76
N HIS A 58 -0.02 -5.98 10.88
CA HIS A 58 -0.89 -5.71 9.72
C HIS A 58 -1.57 -4.34 9.73
N GLN A 59 -1.47 -3.61 10.83
CA GLN A 59 -2.17 -2.36 11.09
C GLN A 59 -1.33 -1.48 12.03
N VAL A 60 -1.69 -0.21 12.14
CA VAL A 60 -1.13 0.71 13.14
C VAL A 60 -2.25 1.22 14.03
N CYS A 61 -2.01 1.22 15.34
CA CYS A 61 -2.88 1.88 16.30
C CYS A 61 -2.39 3.31 16.52
N ILE A 62 -3.28 4.28 16.36
CA ILE A 62 -2.95 5.70 16.55
C ILE A 62 -3.94 6.30 17.55
N SER A 63 -3.40 6.84 18.63
CA SER A 63 -4.14 7.67 19.58
C SER A 63 -3.86 9.14 19.32
N TYR A 64 -4.90 9.97 19.26
CA TYR A 64 -4.80 11.38 18.90
C TYR A 64 -5.85 12.23 19.62
N TRP A 65 -5.59 13.53 19.69
CA TRP A 65 -6.57 14.54 20.08
C TRP A 65 -7.22 15.11 18.84
N ASP A 66 -8.54 15.14 18.80
CA ASP A 66 -9.29 15.83 17.75
C ASP A 66 -9.27 17.36 17.99
N THR A 67 -9.87 18.11 17.05
CA THR A 67 -9.97 19.57 17.17
C THR A 67 -10.95 20.05 18.24
N ALA A 68 -11.89 19.21 18.66
CA ALA A 68 -12.82 19.49 19.76
C ALA A 68 -12.20 19.20 21.15
N GLY A 69 -11.01 18.61 21.18
CA GLY A 69 -10.32 18.26 22.42
C GLY A 69 -10.68 16.88 22.97
N ASN A 70 -11.31 16.01 22.18
CA ASN A 70 -11.55 14.63 22.57
C ASN A 70 -10.31 13.76 22.31
N ILE A 71 -10.14 12.72 23.13
CA ILE A 71 -9.13 11.68 22.90
C ILE A 71 -9.77 10.57 22.05
N CYS A 72 -9.20 10.31 20.89
CA CYS A 72 -9.58 9.21 20.02
C CYS A 72 -8.45 8.18 19.95
N SER A 73 -8.81 6.91 19.71
CA SER A 73 -7.86 5.85 19.38
C SER A 73 -8.49 4.91 18.37
N SER A 74 -7.77 4.59 17.30
CA SER A 74 -8.28 3.70 16.26
C SER A 74 -7.16 2.94 15.55
N PHE A 75 -7.56 1.86 14.86
CA PHE A 75 -6.68 1.04 14.04
C PHE A 75 -6.78 1.45 12.57
N PHE A 76 -5.62 1.61 11.94
CA PHE A 76 -5.50 2.03 10.56
C PHE A 76 -4.68 1.02 9.74
N SER A 77 -5.01 0.91 8.46
CA SER A 77 -4.18 0.17 7.49
C SER A 77 -2.93 0.99 7.18
N TYR A 78 -1.77 0.34 7.00
CA TYR A 78 -0.56 1.02 6.53
C TYR A 78 -0.72 1.68 5.15
N ARG A 79 -1.75 1.33 4.39
CA ARG A 79 -2.07 1.91 3.07
C ARG A 79 -2.50 3.39 3.13
N ILE A 80 -2.73 3.95 4.32
CA ILE A 80 -3.04 5.39 4.45
C ILE A 80 -1.79 6.26 4.43
N PHE A 81 -0.60 5.66 4.55
CA PHE A 81 0.67 6.38 4.61
C PHE A 81 1.28 6.51 3.22
N GLY A 82 1.79 7.69 2.88
CA GLY A 82 2.50 7.90 1.61
C GLY A 82 3.73 7.00 1.47
N ARG A 83 4.40 6.67 2.59
CA ARG A 83 5.50 5.70 2.61
C ARG A 83 5.09 4.33 2.05
N TRP A 84 3.85 3.89 2.26
CA TRP A 84 3.39 2.63 1.71
C TRP A 84 3.42 2.61 0.19
N GLN A 85 2.97 3.68 -0.46
CA GLN A 85 3.06 3.82 -1.91
C GLN A 85 4.52 3.72 -2.38
N GLN A 86 5.42 4.48 -1.76
CA GLN A 86 6.86 4.49 -2.10
C GLN A 86 7.49 3.10 -2.01
N GLU A 87 7.18 2.35 -0.96
CA GLU A 87 7.73 1.00 -0.76
C GLU A 87 7.19 0.01 -1.79
N VAL A 88 5.92 0.13 -2.19
CA VAL A 88 5.35 -0.70 -3.27
C VAL A 88 5.97 -0.32 -4.62
N GLU A 89 6.14 0.97 -4.92
CA GLU A 89 6.82 1.44 -6.13
C GLU A 89 8.26 0.92 -6.20
N ASN A 90 9.01 1.02 -5.11
CA ASN A 90 10.37 0.48 -5.02
C ASN A 90 10.39 -1.03 -5.31
N LEU A 91 9.43 -1.78 -4.74
CA LEU A 91 9.30 -3.22 -4.97
C LEU A 91 8.99 -3.55 -6.43
N ILE A 92 8.21 -2.72 -7.11
CA ILE A 92 7.95 -2.84 -8.56
C ILE A 92 9.23 -2.56 -9.35
N TYR A 93 9.88 -1.42 -9.12
CA TYR A 93 11.04 -0.99 -9.91
C TYR A 93 12.28 -1.85 -9.71
N THR A 94 12.42 -2.51 -8.56
CA THR A 94 13.52 -3.45 -8.27
C THR A 94 13.33 -4.84 -8.88
N CYS A 95 12.20 -5.15 -9.51
CA CYS A 95 12.02 -6.43 -10.21
C CYS A 95 12.98 -6.53 -11.39
N GLU A 96 13.93 -7.48 -11.39
CA GLU A 96 14.93 -7.64 -12.45
C GLU A 96 14.44 -8.54 -13.59
N THR A 97 13.45 -9.40 -13.30
CA THR A 97 12.93 -10.37 -14.26
C THR A 97 11.42 -10.26 -14.45
N LEU A 98 10.93 -10.70 -15.62
CA LEU A 98 9.48 -10.83 -15.86
C LEU A 98 8.80 -11.76 -14.84
N LYS A 99 9.52 -12.77 -14.34
CA LYS A 99 9.00 -13.72 -13.34
C LYS A 99 8.77 -13.04 -11.99
N GLU A 100 9.69 -12.18 -11.56
CA GLU A 100 9.53 -11.39 -10.33
C GLU A 100 8.40 -10.38 -10.49
N TRP A 101 8.41 -9.64 -11.59
CA TRP A 101 7.35 -8.67 -11.90
C TRP A 101 5.96 -9.33 -11.90
N ALA A 102 5.82 -10.52 -12.51
CA ALA A 102 4.55 -11.25 -12.54
C ALA A 102 4.05 -11.63 -11.14
N LYS A 103 4.96 -11.98 -10.21
CA LYS A 103 4.59 -12.24 -8.81
C LYS A 103 4.13 -10.97 -8.11
N VAL A 104 4.81 -9.85 -8.31
CA VAL A 104 4.44 -8.55 -7.74
C VAL A 104 3.09 -8.09 -8.26
N ASN A 105 2.89 -8.14 -9.58
CA ASN A 105 1.62 -7.81 -10.22
C ASN A 105 0.48 -8.70 -9.71
N TYR A 106 0.72 -10.00 -9.53
CA TYR A 106 -0.26 -10.91 -8.95
C TYR A 106 -0.70 -10.46 -7.56
N VAL A 107 0.25 -10.14 -6.66
CA VAL A 107 -0.08 -9.63 -5.32
C VAL A 107 -0.79 -8.28 -5.40
N MET A 108 -0.37 -7.39 -6.30
CA MET A 108 -0.97 -6.07 -6.45
C MET A 108 -2.44 -6.13 -6.89
N LYS A 109 -2.80 -7.04 -7.80
CA LYS A 109 -4.20 -7.28 -8.17
C LYS A 109 -5.06 -7.68 -6.97
N TYR A 110 -4.52 -8.45 -6.02
CA TYR A 110 -5.20 -8.74 -4.76
C TYR A 110 -5.24 -7.52 -3.84
N GLU A 111 -4.18 -6.73 -3.77
CA GLU A 111 -4.15 -5.49 -2.97
C GLU A 111 -5.27 -4.54 -3.39
N LEU A 112 -5.37 -4.22 -4.68
CA LEU A 112 -6.37 -3.28 -5.21
C LEU A 112 -7.81 -3.81 -5.07
N ALA A 113 -8.02 -5.12 -5.24
CA ALA A 113 -9.35 -5.71 -5.12
C ALA A 113 -9.90 -5.72 -3.68
N TYR A 114 -9.04 -5.66 -2.65
CA TYR A 114 -9.43 -5.90 -1.25
C TYR A 114 -9.16 -4.74 -0.29
N TYR A 115 -8.41 -3.72 -0.71
CA TYR A 115 -8.13 -2.54 0.08
C TYR A 115 -8.49 -1.29 -0.70
N SER A 116 -9.08 -0.32 0.00
CA SER A 116 -9.37 0.99 -0.58
C SER A 116 -8.08 1.80 -0.62
N TYR A 117 -7.63 2.09 -1.84
CA TYR A 117 -6.64 3.10 -2.15
C TYR A 117 -7.36 4.36 -2.64
N PRO A 118 -6.81 5.56 -2.40
CA PRO A 118 -7.15 6.74 -3.20
C PRO A 118 -6.85 6.46 -4.68
N SER A 119 -7.68 6.98 -5.59
CA SER A 119 -7.54 6.77 -7.04
C SER A 119 -6.15 7.16 -7.54
N GLU A 120 -5.60 8.26 -7.05
CA GLU A 120 -4.29 8.76 -7.47
C GLU A 120 -3.16 7.77 -7.12
N ILE A 121 -3.28 7.08 -5.98
CA ILE A 121 -2.30 6.07 -5.57
C ILE A 121 -2.48 4.80 -6.40
N GLU A 122 -3.73 4.38 -6.65
CA GLU A 122 -4.01 3.23 -7.51
C GLU A 122 -3.45 3.44 -8.93
N ASP A 123 -3.71 4.60 -9.52
CA ASP A 123 -3.22 4.98 -10.85
C ASP A 123 -1.70 5.00 -10.90
N ALA A 124 -1.04 5.61 -9.91
CA ALA A 124 0.42 5.66 -9.82
C ALA A 124 1.03 4.25 -9.76
N LEU A 125 0.45 3.35 -8.96
CA LEU A 125 0.96 1.99 -8.83
C LEU A 125 0.70 1.14 -10.08
N CYS A 126 -0.44 1.35 -10.76
CA CYS A 126 -0.72 0.73 -12.06
C CYS A 126 0.28 1.21 -13.12
N ALA A 127 0.53 2.52 -13.21
CA ALA A 127 1.52 3.09 -14.12
C ALA A 127 2.93 2.57 -13.83
N ALA A 128 3.33 2.45 -12.56
CA ALA A 128 4.63 1.88 -12.17
C ALA A 128 4.78 0.42 -12.66
N LEU A 129 3.73 -0.40 -12.53
CA LEU A 129 3.72 -1.77 -13.02
C LEU A 129 3.88 -1.84 -14.54
N GLU A 130 3.12 -1.04 -15.28
CA GLU A 130 3.17 -0.99 -16.75
C GLU A 130 4.54 -0.52 -17.24
N ASN A 131 5.05 0.58 -16.68
CA ASN A 131 6.36 1.11 -17.02
C ASN A 131 7.46 0.08 -16.81
N ARG A 132 7.45 -0.63 -15.67
CA ARG A 132 8.46 -1.66 -15.42
C ARG A 132 8.34 -2.84 -16.38
N LEU A 133 7.12 -3.25 -16.74
CA LEU A 133 6.90 -4.31 -17.73
C LEU A 133 7.52 -3.94 -19.08
N HIS A 134 7.32 -2.70 -19.53
CA HIS A 134 7.89 -2.20 -20.78
C HIS A 134 9.42 -2.26 -20.77
N VAL A 135 10.05 -1.79 -19.69
CA VAL A 135 11.51 -1.86 -19.54
C VAL A 135 12.00 -3.31 -19.62
N LEU A 136 11.40 -4.22 -18.84
CA LEU A 136 11.81 -5.63 -18.81
C LEU A 136 11.66 -6.34 -20.17
N LYS A 137 10.59 -6.03 -20.92
CA LYS A 137 10.41 -6.57 -22.27
C LYS A 137 11.43 -6.01 -23.26
N GLY A 138 11.71 -4.72 -23.18
CA GLY A 138 12.72 -4.06 -24.03
C GLY A 138 14.13 -4.62 -23.80
N THR A 139 14.52 -4.82 -22.53
CA THR A 139 15.82 -5.42 -22.19
C THR A 139 15.96 -6.86 -22.70
N LEU A 140 14.89 -7.67 -22.61
CA LEU A 140 14.90 -9.03 -23.16
C LEU A 140 15.08 -9.04 -24.67
N GLN A 141 14.39 -8.15 -25.39
CA GLN A 141 14.54 -8.03 -26.84
C GLN A 141 15.98 -7.64 -27.22
N GLN A 142 16.57 -6.64 -26.56
CA GLN A 142 17.95 -6.22 -26.79
C GLN A 142 18.97 -7.34 -26.52
N ALA A 143 18.80 -8.07 -25.41
CA ALA A 143 19.68 -9.19 -25.07
C ALA A 143 19.58 -10.36 -26.07
N VAL A 144 18.42 -10.55 -26.69
CA VAL A 144 18.24 -11.53 -27.78
C VAL A 144 18.97 -11.06 -29.03
N TYR A 145 18.82 -9.80 -29.44
CA TYR A 145 19.52 -9.25 -30.62
C TYR A 145 21.05 -9.30 -30.49
N GLN A 146 21.61 -9.01 -29.31
CA GLN A 146 23.06 -9.06 -29.08
C GLN A 146 23.67 -10.47 -29.11
N LYS A 147 22.87 -11.54 -29.01
CA LYS A 147 23.36 -12.93 -29.12
C LYS A 147 23.45 -13.45 -30.54
N PHE A 148 22.94 -12.69 -31.51
CA PHE A 148 22.92 -13.06 -32.93
C PHE A 148 23.91 -12.27 -33.80
N TYR A 149 24.77 -11.46 -33.15
CA TYR A 149 25.93 -10.79 -33.75
C TYR A 149 27.18 -11.18 -32.94
#